data_AF-A0A4R6IGP3-F1
#
_entry.id   AF-A0A4R6IGP3-F1
#
_cell.length_a   1.000
_cell.length_b   1.000
_cell.length_c   1.000
_cell.angle_alpha   90.00
_cell.angle_beta   90.00
_cell.angle_gamma   90.00
#
_symmetry.space_group_name_H-M   'P 1'
#
loop_
_entity.id
_entity.type
_entity.pdbx_description
1 polymer ?
#
loop_
_entity_poly.entity_id
_entity_poly.type
_entity_poly.pdbx_seq_one_letter_code
_entity_poly.pdbx_strand_id
1 'polypeptide(L)'
;MKFNPVLVIKLFLAIFFCVGLGLTVFMVIEHVKIIGAYIVSGLFILVPGTLFYGFTFGFKISEKTARKQAEIQDSISFDNMGISYKQPIFDTTQFIEWKFIETVLYTNYQSDDHQQFIFYLTQPAVQTMTENPLILNKIFASRFGKKKKITIEDDCRNFHQISEMLEKHLLNIKPFDWTEDEKKGILLSSKTQIKNDTIKTEEFWKPNNNYDRERVVYDLLSRTFQQIKQAKNA
;
A
#
# COMPACT_ATOMS: atom_id res chain seq x y z
N MET A 1 11.40 -25.95 -26.79
CA MET A 1 10.23 -25.03 -26.70
C MET A 1 10.20 -24.41 -25.32
N LYS A 2 10.14 -23.08 -25.19
CA LYS A 2 10.01 -22.43 -23.88
C LYS A 2 8.57 -22.63 -23.39
N PHE A 3 8.42 -23.29 -22.24
CA PHE A 3 7.13 -23.52 -21.59
C PHE A 3 6.53 -22.17 -21.16
N ASN A 4 5.34 -21.84 -21.65
CA ASN A 4 4.62 -20.64 -21.21
C ASN A 4 3.54 -21.06 -20.19
N PRO A 5 3.79 -20.92 -18.88
CA PRO A 5 2.87 -21.39 -17.85
C PRO A 5 1.50 -20.71 -17.91
N VAL A 6 1.44 -19.45 -18.37
CA VAL A 6 0.19 -18.70 -18.52
C VAL A 6 -0.70 -19.31 -19.59
N LEU A 7 -0.10 -19.81 -20.68
CA LEU A 7 -0.84 -20.45 -21.77
C LEU A 7 -1.46 -21.77 -21.31
N VAL A 8 -0.76 -22.53 -20.46
CA VAL A 8 -1.27 -23.77 -19.86
C VAL A 8 -2.43 -23.48 -18.91
N ILE A 9 -2.32 -22.45 -18.07
CA ILE A 9 -3.39 -22.01 -17.16
C ILE A 9 -4.65 -21.61 -17.97
N LYS A 10 -4.48 -20.81 -19.03
CA LYS A 10 -5.59 -20.41 -19.91
C LYS A 10 -6.29 -21.62 -20.55
N LEU A 11 -5.51 -22.59 -21.02
CA LEU A 11 -6.06 -23.83 -21.60
C LEU A 11 -6.86 -24.62 -20.56
N PHE A 12 -6.33 -24.76 -19.34
CA PHE A 12 -7.02 -25.46 -18.26
C PHE A 12 -8.34 -24.76 -17.89
N LEU A 13 -8.34 -23.43 -17.76
CA LEU A 13 -9.56 -22.66 -17.49
C LEU A 13 -10.61 -22.81 -18.61
N ALA A 14 -10.18 -22.83 -19.87
CA ALA A 14 -11.07 -23.06 -21.01
C ALA A 14 -11.70 -24.46 -20.98
N ILE A 15 -10.94 -25.50 -20.62
CA ILE A 15 -11.46 -26.87 -20.48
C ILE A 15 -12.54 -26.92 -19.39
N PHE A 16 -12.29 -26.35 -18.21
CA PHE A 16 -13.27 -26.34 -17.13
C PHE A 16 -14.55 -25.60 -17.51
N PHE A 17 -14.43 -24.48 -18.22
CA PHE A 17 -15.57 -23.76 -18.79
C PHE A 17 -16.38 -24.63 -19.76
N CYS A 18 -15.71 -25.33 -20.68
CA CYS A 18 -16.36 -26.26 -21.61
C CYS A 18 -17.05 -27.44 -20.89
N VAL A 19 -16.42 -27.99 -19.85
CA VAL A 19 -17.01 -29.04 -19.01
C VAL A 19 -18.27 -28.54 -18.31
N GLY A 20 -18.25 -27.32 -17.76
CA GLY A 20 -19.44 -26.70 -17.16
C GLY A 20 -20.57 -26.48 -18.18
N LEU A 21 -20.26 -26.04 -19.40
CA LEU A 21 -21.27 -25.94 -20.46
C LEU A 21 -21.83 -27.32 -20.83
N GLY A 22 -20.97 -28.33 -21.00
CA GLY A 22 -21.36 -29.70 -21.31
C GLY A 22 -22.25 -30.33 -20.24
N LEU A 23 -21.91 -30.15 -18.97
CA LEU A 23 -22.73 -30.59 -17.83
C LEU A 23 -24.10 -29.91 -17.83
N THR A 24 -24.14 -28.60 -18.10
CA THR A 24 -25.40 -27.86 -18.19
C THR A 24 -26.30 -28.41 -19.29
N VAL A 25 -25.75 -28.61 -20.50
CA VAL A 25 -26.50 -29.17 -21.64
C VAL A 25 -26.99 -30.59 -21.33
N PHE A 26 -26.13 -31.44 -20.77
CA PHE A 26 -26.48 -32.81 -20.38
C PHE A 26 -27.64 -32.82 -19.38
N MET A 27 -27.58 -31.99 -18.34
CA MET A 27 -28.63 -31.93 -17.32
C MET A 27 -29.98 -31.46 -17.86
N VAL A 28 -29.97 -30.54 -18.83
CA VAL A 28 -31.18 -30.07 -19.51
C VAL A 28 -31.79 -31.18 -20.37
N ILE A 29 -30.97 -31.93 -21.11
CA ILE A 29 -31.42 -33.06 -21.95
C ILE A 29 -32.00 -34.18 -21.10
N GLU A 30 -31.32 -34.55 -20.01
CA GLU A 30 -31.73 -35.63 -19.11
C GLU A 30 -32.81 -35.21 -18.08
N HIS A 31 -33.34 -33.99 -18.19
CA HIS A 31 -34.36 -33.43 -17.29
C HIS A 31 -34.00 -33.60 -15.79
N VAL A 32 -32.73 -33.39 -15.46
CA VAL A 32 -32.22 -33.57 -14.09
C VAL A 32 -32.91 -32.57 -13.16
N LYS A 33 -33.54 -33.06 -12.08
CA LYS A 33 -34.27 -32.24 -11.08
C LYS A 33 -33.41 -31.83 -9.87
N ILE A 34 -32.13 -32.20 -9.87
CA ILE A 34 -31.21 -31.93 -8.75
C ILE A 34 -30.65 -30.51 -8.90
N ILE A 35 -31.16 -29.58 -8.10
CA ILE A 35 -30.75 -28.16 -8.10
C ILE A 35 -29.24 -28.01 -7.87
N GLY A 36 -28.66 -28.83 -6.98
CA GLY A 36 -27.22 -28.79 -6.68
C GLY A 36 -26.32 -29.02 -7.90
N ALA A 37 -26.79 -29.82 -8.87
CA ALA A 37 -26.02 -30.10 -10.07
C ALA A 37 -25.92 -28.87 -10.99
N TYR A 38 -26.99 -28.06 -11.09
CA TYR A 38 -26.97 -26.77 -11.79
C TYR A 38 -26.08 -25.74 -11.11
N ILE A 39 -26.02 -25.72 -9.77
CA ILE A 39 -25.12 -24.84 -9.02
C ILE A 39 -23.67 -25.20 -9.30
N VAL A 40 -23.32 -26.49 -9.24
CA VAL A 40 -21.96 -26.96 -9.53
C VAL A 40 -21.57 -26.61 -10.96
N SER A 41 -22.46 -26.86 -11.91
CA SER A 41 -22.23 -26.51 -13.32
C SER A 41 -22.05 -25.00 -13.53
N GLY A 42 -22.88 -24.18 -12.87
CA GLY A 42 -22.74 -22.73 -12.86
C GLY A 42 -21.40 -22.27 -12.31
N LEU A 43 -20.88 -22.90 -11.25
CA LEU A 43 -19.55 -22.59 -10.70
C LEU A 43 -18.43 -22.94 -11.69
N PHE A 44 -18.54 -24.09 -12.38
CA PHE A 44 -17.59 -24.51 -13.43
C PHE A 44 -17.61 -23.61 -14.67
N ILE A 45 -18.67 -22.83 -14.87
CA ILE A 45 -18.75 -21.80 -15.92
C ILE A 45 -18.23 -20.46 -15.40
N LEU A 46 -18.79 -19.97 -14.29
CA LEU A 46 -18.55 -18.62 -13.79
C LEU A 46 -17.13 -18.43 -13.29
N VAL A 47 -16.59 -19.34 -12.47
CA VAL A 47 -15.25 -19.16 -11.89
C VAL A 47 -14.16 -19.26 -12.97
N PRO A 48 -14.11 -20.31 -13.81
CA PRO A 48 -13.10 -20.37 -14.86
C PRO A 48 -13.29 -19.28 -15.93
N GLY A 49 -14.54 -18.95 -16.28
CA GLY A 49 -14.85 -17.91 -17.26
C GLY A 49 -14.41 -16.51 -16.82
N THR A 50 -14.68 -16.16 -15.56
CA THR A 50 -14.24 -14.87 -14.99
C THR A 50 -12.73 -14.77 -14.90
N LEU A 51 -12.05 -15.82 -14.45
CA LEU A 51 -10.58 -15.87 -14.42
C LEU A 51 -9.98 -15.80 -15.83
N PHE A 52 -10.53 -16.55 -16.79
CA PHE A 52 -10.08 -16.53 -18.18
C PHE A 52 -10.23 -15.15 -18.81
N TYR A 53 -11.35 -14.48 -18.56
CA TYR A 53 -11.58 -13.09 -18.96
C TYR A 53 -10.53 -12.16 -18.32
N GLY A 54 -10.32 -12.25 -17.00
CA GLY A 54 -9.33 -11.47 -16.27
C GLY A 54 -7.91 -11.64 -16.81
N PHE A 55 -7.47 -12.87 -17.09
CA PHE A 55 -6.14 -13.15 -17.65
C PHE A 55 -5.97 -12.76 -19.13
N THR A 56 -7.06 -12.51 -19.85
CA THR A 56 -7.02 -12.22 -21.29
C THR A 56 -7.23 -10.74 -21.59
N PHE A 57 -8.19 -10.11 -20.93
CA PHE A 57 -8.58 -8.73 -21.17
C PHE A 57 -8.26 -7.78 -20.02
N GLY A 58 -7.93 -8.32 -18.84
CA GLY A 58 -7.77 -7.55 -17.61
C GLY A 58 -9.10 -7.11 -17.02
N PHE A 59 -9.16 -6.97 -15.70
CA PHE A 59 -10.30 -6.33 -15.05
C PHE A 59 -10.12 -4.81 -15.14
N LYS A 60 -10.96 -4.14 -15.94
CA LYS A 60 -11.01 -2.67 -15.94
C LYS A 60 -11.73 -2.21 -14.69
N ILE A 61 -11.02 -1.48 -13.82
CA ILE A 61 -11.63 -0.79 -12.69
C ILE A 61 -12.47 0.35 -13.26
N SER A 62 -13.75 0.42 -12.88
CA SER A 62 -14.60 1.53 -13.33
C SER A 62 -14.09 2.85 -12.75
N GLU A 63 -14.22 3.95 -13.51
CA GLU A 63 -13.84 5.28 -13.04
C GLU A 63 -14.55 5.65 -11.73
N LYS A 64 -15.81 5.22 -11.58
CA LYS A 64 -16.59 5.39 -10.35
C LYS A 64 -15.95 4.66 -9.15
N THR A 65 -15.42 3.46 -9.38
CA THR A 65 -14.71 2.69 -8.34
C THR A 65 -13.37 3.34 -8.00
N ALA A 66 -12.60 3.76 -9.00
CA ALA A 66 -11.33 4.46 -8.80
C ALA A 66 -11.52 5.78 -8.04
N ARG A 67 -12.57 6.55 -8.38
CA ARG A 67 -12.89 7.80 -7.67
C ARG A 67 -13.26 7.54 -6.21
N LYS A 68 -14.09 6.53 -5.95
CA LYS A 68 -14.40 6.11 -4.57
C LYS A 68 -13.15 5.69 -3.80
N GLN A 69 -12.23 4.98 -4.43
CA GLN A 69 -10.95 4.61 -3.81
C GLN A 69 -10.10 5.84 -3.48
N ALA A 70 -10.04 6.84 -4.38
CA ALA A 70 -9.35 8.09 -4.11
C ALA A 70 -10.02 8.94 -3.00
N GLU A 71 -11.34 8.86 -2.85
CA GLU A 71 -12.09 9.55 -1.79
C GLU A 71 -11.85 8.92 -0.40
N ILE A 72 -11.59 7.61 -0.32
CA ILE A 72 -11.30 6.90 0.94
C ILE A 72 -9.80 6.84 1.27
N GLN A 73 -8.94 7.24 0.34
CA GLN A 73 -7.49 7.24 0.53
C GLN A 73 -7.10 8.21 1.65
N ASP A 74 -6.23 7.76 2.54
CA ASP A 74 -5.66 8.60 3.57
C ASP A 74 -4.89 9.77 2.95
N SER A 75 -4.86 10.91 3.63
CA SER A 75 -4.19 12.10 3.10
C SER A 75 -3.55 12.91 4.20
N ILE A 76 -2.42 13.52 3.89
CA ILE A 76 -1.77 14.49 4.76
C ILE A 76 -1.78 15.89 4.15
N SER A 77 -1.87 16.88 5.03
CA SER A 77 -1.64 18.28 4.74
C SER A 77 -0.80 18.90 5.85
N PHE A 78 -0.04 19.92 5.49
CA PHE A 78 0.92 20.55 6.38
C PHE A 78 0.59 22.03 6.54
N ASP A 79 0.77 22.53 7.75
CA ASP A 79 0.74 23.96 8.05
C ASP A 79 1.91 24.33 8.97
N ASN A 80 1.98 25.61 9.34
CA ASN A 80 3.07 26.10 10.19
C ASN A 80 3.02 25.54 11.63
N MET A 81 1.90 24.94 12.05
CA MET A 81 1.70 24.42 13.40
C MET A 81 1.94 22.91 13.47
N GLY A 82 1.64 22.16 12.41
CA GLY A 82 1.78 20.71 12.39
C GLY A 82 1.38 20.02 11.09
N ILE A 83 1.12 18.72 11.24
CA ILE A 83 0.66 17.81 10.20
C ILE A 83 -0.78 17.44 10.50
N SER A 84 -1.68 17.63 9.55
CA SER A 84 -3.03 17.07 9.60
C SER A 84 -3.04 15.76 8.81
N TYR A 85 -3.26 14.65 9.50
CA TYR A 85 -3.41 13.31 8.93
C TYR A 85 -4.88 12.90 8.93
N LYS A 86 -5.48 12.89 7.75
CA LYS A 86 -6.89 12.55 7.55
C LYS A 86 -7.01 11.09 7.17
N GLN A 87 -7.86 10.38 7.89
CA GLN A 87 -8.15 8.96 7.70
C GLN A 87 -9.65 8.78 7.42
N PRO A 88 -10.10 8.90 6.16
CA PRO A 88 -11.52 8.87 5.82
C PRO A 88 -12.23 7.59 6.24
N ILE A 89 -11.56 6.44 6.18
CA ILE A 89 -12.13 5.14 6.58
C ILE A 89 -12.61 5.17 8.04
N PHE A 90 -11.88 5.88 8.91
CA PHE A 90 -12.18 5.99 10.33
C PHE A 90 -12.96 7.26 10.70
N ASP A 91 -13.34 8.10 9.72
CA ASP A 91 -13.98 9.39 9.95
C ASP A 91 -13.16 10.32 10.89
N THR A 92 -11.84 10.19 10.90
CA THR A 92 -10.96 10.90 11.84
C THR A 92 -9.90 11.73 11.14
N THR A 93 -9.54 12.85 11.77
CA THR A 93 -8.34 13.61 11.46
C THR A 93 -7.48 13.71 12.72
N GLN A 94 -6.20 13.38 12.60
CA GLN A 94 -5.20 13.51 13.65
C GLN A 94 -4.31 14.70 13.32
N PHE A 95 -4.17 15.61 14.28
CA PHE A 95 -3.30 16.77 14.16
C PHE A 95 -2.05 16.58 15.03
N ILE A 96 -0.91 16.51 14.36
CA ILE A 96 0.42 16.29 14.94
C ILE A 96 1.15 17.63 14.96
N GLU A 97 1.20 18.29 16.10
CA GLU A 97 1.97 19.53 16.22
C GLU A 97 3.47 19.28 16.11
N TRP A 98 4.18 20.12 15.36
CA TRP A 98 5.63 20.01 15.16
C TRP A 98 6.39 19.95 16.50
N LYS A 99 5.98 20.77 17.47
CA LYS A 99 6.61 20.86 18.80
C LYS A 99 6.47 19.60 19.65
N PHE A 100 5.52 18.72 19.34
CA PHE A 100 5.28 17.48 20.09
C PHE A 100 5.99 16.27 19.50
N ILE A 101 6.59 16.40 18.31
CA ILE A 101 7.38 15.34 17.70
C ILE A 101 8.65 15.12 18.52
N GLU A 102 8.76 13.93 19.13
CA GLU A 102 9.94 13.48 19.87
C GLU A 102 10.93 12.80 18.92
N THR A 103 10.41 11.90 18.07
CA THR A 103 11.21 11.05 17.19
C THR A 103 10.45 10.78 15.90
N VAL A 104 11.15 10.78 14.78
CA VAL A 104 10.64 10.31 13.48
C VAL A 104 11.55 9.20 12.98
N LEU A 105 10.94 8.04 12.71
CA LEU A 105 11.61 6.92 12.07
C LEU A 105 11.07 6.76 10.65
N TYR A 106 11.93 6.35 9.74
CA TYR A 106 11.56 5.93 8.40
C TYR A 106 11.92 4.45 8.25
N THR A 107 11.02 3.66 7.67
CA THR A 107 11.30 2.24 7.40
C THR A 107 10.91 1.87 5.98
N ASN A 108 11.74 1.05 5.34
CA ASN A 108 11.55 0.56 3.97
C ASN A 108 11.83 -0.96 3.91
N TYR A 109 10.77 -1.76 3.93
CA TYR A 109 10.87 -3.23 3.94
C TYR A 109 10.86 -3.83 2.52
N GLN A 110 11.69 -4.86 2.32
CA GLN A 110 12.04 -5.40 1.01
C GLN A 110 10.95 -6.29 0.36
N SER A 111 10.09 -6.96 1.14
CA SER A 111 9.13 -7.94 0.59
C SER A 111 7.88 -7.30 0.00
N ASP A 112 7.65 -6.03 0.32
CA ASP A 112 6.30 -5.50 0.48
C ASP A 112 6.15 -4.12 -0.17
N ASP A 113 7.24 -3.50 -0.62
CA ASP A 113 7.27 -2.11 -1.12
C ASP A 113 6.48 -1.15 -0.22
N HIS A 114 6.52 -1.41 1.10
CA HIS A 114 5.82 -0.66 2.12
C HIS A 114 6.81 0.28 2.81
N GLN A 115 6.82 1.54 2.38
CA GLN A 115 7.51 2.61 3.07
C GLN A 115 6.58 3.26 4.10
N GLN A 116 7.14 3.66 5.24
CA GLN A 116 6.34 4.33 6.27
C GLN A 116 7.18 5.29 7.11
N PHE A 117 6.54 6.36 7.56
CA PHE A 117 7.03 7.23 8.62
C PHE A 117 6.35 6.87 9.94
N ILE A 118 7.14 6.75 10.99
CA ILE A 118 6.66 6.49 12.35
C ILE A 118 7.02 7.67 13.24
N PHE A 119 6.00 8.37 13.70
CA PHE A 119 6.09 9.51 14.60
C PHE A 119 5.87 9.06 16.03
N TYR A 120 6.85 9.32 16.90
CA TYR A 120 6.66 9.26 18.35
C TYR A 120 6.51 10.66 18.89
N LEU A 121 5.47 10.85 19.70
CA LEU A 121 5.07 12.14 20.22
C LEU A 121 5.24 12.19 21.74
N THR A 122 5.61 13.36 22.25
CA THR A 122 5.65 13.61 23.71
C THR A 122 4.23 13.65 24.30
N GLN A 123 3.26 14.14 23.52
CA GLN A 123 1.83 14.20 23.83
C GLN A 123 1.01 13.56 22.72
N PRO A 124 -0.17 12.96 23.00
CA PRO A 124 -1.02 12.41 21.95
C PRO A 124 -1.43 13.48 20.93
N ALA A 125 -1.57 13.09 19.66
CA ALA A 125 -2.09 13.99 18.64
C ALA A 125 -3.54 14.40 18.95
N VAL A 126 -3.90 15.62 18.59
CA VAL A 126 -5.28 16.10 18.72
C VAL A 126 -6.12 15.39 17.67
N GLN A 127 -7.14 14.65 18.11
CA GLN A 127 -8.02 13.93 17.19
C GLN A 127 -9.37 14.62 17.09
N THR A 128 -9.80 14.87 15.86
CA THR A 128 -11.15 15.36 15.53
C THR A 128 -11.89 14.30 14.70
N MET A 129 -13.20 14.22 14.89
CA MET A 129 -14.08 13.36 14.10
C MET A 129 -14.94 14.21 13.15
N THR A 130 -15.38 13.63 12.04
CA THR A 130 -16.40 14.26 11.20
C THR A 130 -17.73 14.42 11.95
N GLU A 131 -18.60 15.31 11.48
CA GLU A 131 -19.85 15.67 12.19
C GLU A 131 -20.81 14.49 12.39
N ASN A 132 -20.84 13.55 11.43
CA ASN A 132 -21.73 12.38 11.45
C ASN A 132 -20.95 11.07 11.21
N PRO A 133 -20.09 10.66 12.16
CA PRO A 133 -19.25 9.49 11.94
C PRO A 133 -20.08 8.21 12.13
N LEU A 134 -19.72 7.16 11.39
CA LEU A 134 -20.36 5.85 11.52
C LEU A 134 -20.21 5.32 12.96
N ILE A 135 -21.20 4.58 13.45
CA ILE A 135 -21.23 4.08 14.85
C ILE A 135 -19.99 3.23 15.17
N LEU A 136 -19.56 2.39 14.24
CA LEU A 136 -18.34 1.58 14.39
C LEU A 136 -17.10 2.48 14.53
N ASN A 137 -17.03 3.56 13.76
CA ASN A 137 -15.91 4.50 13.77
C ASN A 137 -15.82 5.27 15.09
N LYS A 138 -16.93 5.56 15.77
CA LYS A 138 -16.93 6.15 17.13
C LYS A 138 -16.20 5.27 18.14
N ILE A 139 -16.36 3.94 18.06
CA ILE A 139 -15.71 3.00 18.96
C ILE A 139 -14.20 2.99 18.70
N PHE A 140 -13.79 2.87 17.43
CA PHE A 140 -12.38 2.82 17.06
C PHE A 140 -11.66 4.14 17.32
N ALA A 141 -12.30 5.29 17.07
CA ALA A 141 -11.75 6.62 17.31
C ALA A 141 -11.25 6.81 18.75
N SER A 142 -11.98 6.28 19.73
CA SER A 142 -11.59 6.36 21.15
C SER A 142 -10.26 5.68 21.47
N ARG A 143 -9.87 4.67 20.67
CA ARG A 143 -8.62 3.91 20.82
C ARG A 143 -7.43 4.62 20.19
N PHE A 144 -7.66 5.42 19.15
CA PHE A 144 -6.60 6.13 18.43
C PHE A 144 -6.21 7.45 19.12
N GLY A 145 -7.15 8.16 19.74
CA GLY A 145 -6.90 9.51 20.27
C GLY A 145 -5.94 9.59 21.46
N LYS A 146 -5.60 8.46 22.08
CA LYS A 146 -4.62 8.40 23.18
C LYS A 146 -3.23 7.95 22.74
N LYS A 147 -3.06 7.58 21.47
CA LYS A 147 -1.78 7.05 20.97
C LYS A 147 -0.78 8.19 20.80
N LYS A 148 0.42 7.97 21.33
CA LYS A 148 1.61 8.79 21.10
C LYS A 148 2.46 8.30 19.94
N LYS A 149 2.01 7.25 19.25
CA LYS A 149 2.66 6.67 18.09
C LYS A 149 1.70 6.78 16.91
N ILE A 150 2.13 7.43 15.84
CA ILE A 150 1.39 7.54 14.59
C ILE A 150 2.27 7.01 13.49
N THR A 151 1.69 6.18 12.63
CA THR A 151 2.35 5.60 11.47
C THR A 151 1.60 6.09 10.24
N ILE A 152 2.35 6.61 9.28
CA ILE A 152 1.85 7.07 7.98
C ILE A 152 2.55 6.23 6.93
N GLU A 153 1.77 5.56 6.09
CA GLU A 153 2.24 4.64 5.04
C GLU A 153 2.30 5.38 3.69
N ASP A 154 3.02 4.81 2.72
CA ASP A 154 3.29 5.40 1.41
C ASP A 154 2.10 5.44 0.46
N ASP A 155 1.07 4.65 0.73
CA ASP A 155 -0.23 4.73 0.09
C ASP A 155 -0.99 6.02 0.46
N CYS A 156 -0.50 6.79 1.45
CA CYS A 156 -1.08 8.06 1.84
C CYS A 156 -0.83 9.15 0.78
N ARG A 157 -1.90 9.86 0.41
CA ARG A 157 -1.78 11.00 -0.51
C ARG A 157 -0.91 12.09 0.12
N ASN A 158 0.07 12.56 -0.67
CA ASN A 158 1.11 13.52 -0.31
C ASN A 158 2.22 12.97 0.60
N PHE A 159 2.33 11.66 0.80
CA PHE A 159 3.39 11.02 1.61
C PHE A 159 4.79 11.55 1.31
N HIS A 160 5.14 11.72 0.03
CA HIS A 160 6.47 12.20 -0.39
C HIS A 160 6.83 13.60 0.16
N GLN A 161 5.84 14.44 0.47
CA GLN A 161 6.05 15.79 1.01
C GLN A 161 6.46 15.78 2.49
N ILE A 162 6.34 14.65 3.20
CA ILE A 162 6.73 14.54 4.61
C ILE A 162 8.20 14.92 4.79
N SER A 163 9.08 14.40 3.93
CA SER A 163 10.51 14.65 3.95
C SER A 163 10.87 16.14 3.97
N GLU A 164 10.43 16.86 2.94
CA GLU A 164 10.62 18.31 2.79
C GLU A 164 10.04 19.09 3.97
N MET A 165 8.85 18.70 4.43
CA MET A 165 8.16 19.40 5.51
C MET A 165 8.82 19.18 6.87
N LEU A 166 9.41 18.01 7.09
CA LEU A 166 10.24 17.76 8.26
C LEU A 166 11.46 18.67 8.23
N GLU A 167 12.20 18.72 7.12
CA GLU A 167 13.40 19.56 6.96
C GLU A 167 13.12 21.04 7.19
N LYS A 168 11.93 21.50 6.79
CA LYS A 168 11.49 22.88 6.98
C LYS A 168 11.17 23.24 8.44
N HIS A 169 10.63 22.31 9.23
CA HIS A 169 10.04 22.64 10.55
C HIS A 169 10.80 22.06 11.74
N LEU A 170 11.65 21.04 11.54
CA LEU A 170 12.43 20.43 12.61
C LEU A 170 13.92 20.76 12.43
N LEU A 171 14.57 21.15 13.53
CA LEU A 171 16.01 21.38 13.56
C LEU A 171 16.76 20.05 13.70
N ASN A 172 17.98 19.99 13.16
CA ASN A 172 18.89 18.84 13.30
C ASN A 172 18.37 17.52 12.67
N ILE A 173 17.65 17.61 11.55
CA ILE A 173 17.36 16.43 10.75
C ILE A 173 18.66 15.84 10.23
N LYS A 174 18.81 14.52 10.38
CA LYS A 174 19.97 13.84 9.83
C LYS A 174 19.87 13.90 8.31
N PRO A 175 20.95 14.30 7.61
CA PRO A 175 20.94 14.35 6.16
C PRO A 175 20.60 12.96 5.63
N PHE A 176 19.56 12.89 4.82
CA PHE A 176 19.05 11.66 4.25
C PHE A 176 18.69 11.91 2.80
N ASP A 177 19.23 11.07 1.91
CA ASP A 177 18.87 11.12 0.49
C ASP A 177 17.56 10.35 0.29
N TRP A 178 16.46 11.09 0.19
CA TRP A 178 15.12 10.56 -0.06
C TRP A 178 14.96 9.90 -1.43
N THR A 179 15.93 10.09 -2.33
CA THR A 179 15.93 9.56 -3.70
C THR A 179 16.86 8.35 -3.88
N GLU A 180 17.69 8.06 -2.87
CA GLU A 180 18.59 6.90 -2.88
C GLU A 180 17.78 5.61 -2.71
N ASP A 181 17.76 4.78 -3.75
CA ASP A 181 17.21 3.44 -3.65
C ASP A 181 18.26 2.50 -3.05
N GLU A 182 18.23 2.38 -1.72
CA GLU A 182 19.16 1.54 -0.95
C GLU A 182 19.07 0.04 -1.28
N LYS A 183 17.99 -0.38 -1.95
CA LYS A 183 17.86 -1.73 -2.47
C LYS A 183 18.81 -1.95 -3.65
N LYS A 184 19.27 -0.89 -4.33
CA LYS A 184 20.29 -0.97 -5.38
C LYS A 184 21.65 -1.25 -4.73
N GLY A 185 22.17 -2.44 -4.96
CA GLY A 185 23.53 -2.81 -4.60
C GLY A 185 24.49 -2.46 -5.72
N ILE A 186 24.81 -3.46 -6.55
CA ILE A 186 25.84 -3.32 -7.59
C ILE A 186 25.15 -3.16 -8.94
N LEU A 187 25.47 -2.11 -9.69
CA LEU A 187 25.02 -1.96 -11.07
C LEU A 187 25.65 -3.07 -11.93
N LEU A 188 24.82 -3.97 -12.46
CA LEU A 188 25.26 -5.08 -13.31
C LEU A 188 25.36 -4.65 -14.78
N SER A 189 24.45 -3.78 -15.22
CA SER A 189 24.40 -3.30 -16.60
C SER A 189 23.58 -2.02 -16.69
N SER A 190 23.98 -1.09 -17.55
CA SER A 190 23.19 0.09 -17.89
C SER A 190 23.10 0.22 -19.41
N LYS A 191 21.90 0.51 -19.91
CA LYS A 191 21.62 0.70 -21.33
C LYS A 191 20.89 2.00 -21.54
N THR A 192 21.56 2.96 -22.17
CA THR A 192 20.94 4.22 -22.58
C THR A 192 20.47 4.11 -24.02
N GLN A 193 19.21 4.47 -24.26
CA GLN A 193 18.63 4.61 -25.59
C GLN A 193 18.18 6.06 -25.77
N ILE A 194 18.60 6.67 -26.87
CA ILE A 194 18.19 8.01 -27.26
C ILE A 194 17.20 7.86 -28.40
N LYS A 195 15.95 8.31 -28.20
CA LYS A 195 14.92 8.27 -29.24
C LYS A 195 14.06 9.53 -29.15
N ASN A 196 13.97 10.29 -30.23
CA ASN A 196 13.15 11.51 -30.35
C ASN A 196 13.29 12.46 -29.14
N ASP A 197 14.51 12.96 -28.89
CA ASP A 197 14.88 13.83 -27.75
C ASP A 197 14.60 13.27 -26.35
N THR A 198 14.23 12.00 -26.25
CA THR A 198 14.04 11.32 -24.97
C THR A 198 15.23 10.40 -24.71
N ILE A 199 15.98 10.69 -23.66
CA ILE A 199 17.05 9.83 -23.15
C ILE A 199 16.42 8.88 -22.14
N LYS A 200 16.41 7.58 -22.47
CA LYS A 200 15.94 6.53 -21.56
C LYS A 200 17.12 5.66 -21.14
N THR A 201 17.46 5.67 -19.86
CA THR A 201 18.47 4.79 -19.28
C THR A 201 17.77 3.66 -18.53
N GLU A 202 18.04 2.42 -18.94
CA GLU A 202 17.58 1.21 -18.25
C GLU A 202 18.75 0.60 -17.51
N GLU A 203 18.64 0.51 -16.18
CA GLU A 203 19.69 -0.01 -15.32
C GLU A 203 19.25 -1.33 -14.68
N PHE A 204 20.15 -2.31 -14.72
CA PHE A 204 19.99 -3.61 -14.07
C PHE A 204 20.89 -3.64 -12.85
N TRP A 205 20.28 -3.67 -11.67
CA TRP A 205 20.97 -3.68 -10.39
C TRP A 205 20.89 -5.06 -9.73
N LYS A 206 22.00 -5.49 -9.14
CA LYS A 206 21.98 -6.57 -8.15
C LYS A 206 21.46 -6.00 -6.82
N PRO A 207 20.45 -6.62 -6.18
CA PRO A 207 19.91 -6.08 -4.95
C PRO A 207 20.93 -6.12 -3.82
N ASN A 208 20.96 -5.07 -3.00
CA ASN A 208 21.58 -5.09 -1.70
C ASN A 208 20.59 -5.71 -0.71
N ASN A 209 20.98 -6.80 -0.04
CA ASN A 209 20.14 -7.45 0.97
C ASN A 209 20.50 -7.04 2.41
N ASN A 210 21.58 -6.26 2.58
CA ASN A 210 22.15 -5.86 3.87
C ASN A 210 22.02 -4.34 4.10
N TYR A 211 21.01 -3.69 3.53
CA TYR A 211 20.75 -2.27 3.77
C TYR A 211 19.99 -2.05 5.09
N ASP A 212 20.17 -0.86 5.67
CA ASP A 212 19.50 -0.46 6.91
C ASP A 212 18.02 -0.16 6.62
N ARG A 213 17.16 -1.14 6.94
CA ARG A 213 15.71 -1.04 6.69
C ARG A 213 15.01 0.02 7.54
N GLU A 214 15.62 0.43 8.63
CA GLU A 214 15.04 1.32 9.62
C GLU A 214 16.02 2.45 9.93
N ARG A 215 15.57 3.70 9.79
CA ARG A 215 16.40 4.89 9.96
C ARG A 215 15.76 5.88 10.91
N VAL A 216 16.61 6.57 11.68
CA VAL A 216 16.20 7.68 12.53
C VAL A 216 16.33 8.96 11.73
N VAL A 217 15.21 9.52 11.31
CA VAL A 217 15.17 10.80 10.56
C VAL A 217 15.38 11.97 11.50
N TYR A 218 14.70 11.92 12.64
CA TYR A 218 14.76 12.94 13.68
C TYR A 218 14.66 12.29 15.04
N ASP A 219 15.44 12.77 16.00
CA ASP A 219 15.27 12.45 17.41
C ASP A 219 15.71 13.63 18.27
N LEU A 220 14.79 14.15 19.07
CA LEU A 220 15.03 15.29 19.97
C LEU A 220 16.17 15.00 20.96
N LEU A 221 16.34 13.74 21.37
CA LEU A 221 17.35 13.31 22.33
C LEU A 221 18.62 12.72 21.67
N SER A 222 18.74 12.81 20.34
CA SER A 222 19.87 12.29 19.56
C SER A 222 20.19 10.79 19.81
N ARG A 223 19.18 9.99 20.14
CA ARG A 223 19.30 8.55 20.39
C ARG A 223 19.53 7.78 19.09
N THR A 224 20.13 6.61 19.22
CA THR A 224 20.25 5.62 18.15
C THR A 224 18.96 4.81 18.00
N PHE A 225 18.77 4.18 16.84
CA PHE A 225 17.62 3.33 16.57
C PHE A 225 17.42 2.24 17.65
N GLN A 226 18.50 1.57 18.08
CA GLN A 226 18.45 0.52 19.09
C GLN A 226 17.97 1.05 20.46
N GLN A 227 18.44 2.24 20.86
CA GLN A 227 18.02 2.87 22.11
C GLN A 227 16.54 3.27 22.07
N ILE A 228 16.06 3.78 20.93
CA ILE A 228 14.64 4.12 20.73
C ILE A 228 13.79 2.84 20.84
N LYS A 229 14.20 1.76 20.19
CA LYS A 229 13.49 0.47 20.22
C LYS A 229 13.41 -0.11 21.65
N GLN A 230 14.49 -0.04 22.42
CA GLN A 230 14.50 -0.47 23.82
C GLN A 230 13.58 0.39 24.69
N ALA A 231 13.63 1.72 24.55
CA ALA A 231 12.84 2.64 25.35
C ALA A 231 11.32 2.60 25.07
N LYS A 232 10.92 2.13 23.88
CA LYS A 232 9.50 2.08 23.47
C LYS A 232 8.87 0.67 23.59
N ASN A 233 9.69 -0.36 23.81
CA ASN A 233 9.25 -1.75 24.09
C ASN A 233 9.23 -2.10 25.59
N ALA A 234 9.74 -1.20 26.44
CA ALA A 234 9.62 -1.27 27.90
C ALA A 234 8.31 -0.62 28.38
#